data_AF-A0A350Y2Z5-F1
#
_entry.id   AF-A0A350Y2Z5-F1
#
_cell.length_a   1.000
_cell.length_b   1.000
_cell.length_c   1.000
_cell.angle_alpha   90.00
_cell.angle_beta   90.00
_cell.angle_gamma   90.00
#
_symmetry.space_group_name_H-M   'P 1'
#
loop_
_entity.id
_entity.type
_entity.pdbx_description
1 polymer ?
#
loop_
_entity_poly.entity_id
_entity_poly.type
_entity_poly.pdbx_seq_one_letter_code
_entity_poly.pdbx_strand_id
1 'polypeptide(L)'
;MSNYLSQEFANNLLVFIVYLIVVSLVFNKALQTLDKLVTVQIDSDYLNEQLTEHKLNDLITIKFPLAPSYKLEELKTLPIIIENKSQESNIDIDWKESYISDFDKPTRRLMRVIAGTTNVSQDGIKMLPGEAIKEQLSNENVAAPLFDPGKLKKAAQKGDRFSIRFILKVSEPGSSGRSCLFRCQFIAKKLPWQKALNLALEPK
;
A
#
# COMPACT_ATOMS: atom_id res chain seq x y z
N MET A 1 -58.97 -31.56 6.05
CA MET A 1 -58.02 -31.16 7.10
C MET A 1 -56.58 -31.58 6.75
N SER A 2 -56.35 -32.83 6.32
CA SER A 2 -55.02 -33.33 5.87
C SER A 2 -54.37 -32.52 4.72
N ASN A 3 -55.11 -32.18 3.66
CA ASN A 3 -54.58 -31.39 2.53
C ASN A 3 -54.22 -29.93 2.86
N TYR A 4 -54.79 -29.37 3.95
CA TYR A 4 -54.52 -27.98 4.33
C TYR A 4 -53.18 -27.87 5.06
N LEU A 5 -52.88 -28.85 5.93
CA LEU A 5 -51.61 -28.97 6.65
C LEU A 5 -50.43 -29.26 5.70
N SER A 6 -50.64 -30.08 4.66
CA SER A 6 -49.59 -30.36 3.66
C SER A 6 -49.30 -29.15 2.78
N GLN A 7 -50.31 -28.35 2.45
CA GLN A 7 -50.16 -27.13 1.66
C GLN A 7 -49.49 -26.01 2.45
N GLU A 8 -49.82 -25.86 3.74
CA GLU A 8 -49.16 -24.91 4.64
C GLU A 8 -47.68 -25.27 4.85
N PHE A 9 -47.37 -26.57 5.04
CA PHE A 9 -45.99 -27.04 5.12
C PHE A 9 -45.20 -26.77 3.83
N ALA A 10 -45.78 -27.03 2.66
CA ALA A 10 -45.15 -26.74 1.38
C ALA A 10 -44.88 -25.25 1.16
N ASN A 11 -45.81 -24.38 1.56
CA ASN A 11 -45.63 -22.93 1.49
C ASN A 11 -44.53 -22.44 2.44
N ASN A 12 -44.51 -22.93 3.68
CA ASN A 12 -43.46 -22.59 4.66
C ASN A 12 -42.09 -23.08 4.20
N LEU A 13 -42.01 -24.28 3.61
CA LEU A 13 -40.79 -24.81 3.02
C LEU A 13 -40.32 -23.99 1.82
N LEU A 14 -41.24 -23.58 0.94
CA LEU A 14 -40.93 -22.71 -0.20
C LEU A 14 -40.38 -21.36 0.28
N VAL A 15 -41.05 -20.72 1.24
CA VAL A 15 -40.60 -19.45 1.83
C VAL A 15 -39.22 -19.61 2.46
N PHE A 16 -38.95 -20.71 3.17
CA PHE A 16 -37.65 -20.99 3.76
C PHE A 16 -36.55 -21.20 2.72
N ILE A 17 -36.83 -21.94 1.64
CA ILE A 17 -35.88 -22.15 0.54
C ILE A 17 -35.56 -20.83 -0.16
N VAL A 18 -36.59 -20.04 -0.49
CA VAL A 18 -36.40 -18.71 -1.10
C VAL A 18 -35.58 -17.81 -0.19
N TYR A 19 -35.88 -17.81 1.11
CA TYR A 19 -35.10 -17.07 2.11
C TYR A 19 -33.63 -17.49 2.11
N LEU A 20 -33.33 -18.79 2.17
CA LEU A 20 -31.95 -19.29 2.14
C LEU A 20 -31.22 -18.92 0.84
N ILE A 21 -31.90 -18.96 -0.31
CA ILE A 21 -31.33 -18.54 -1.60
C ILE A 21 -30.99 -17.04 -1.54
N VAL A 22 -31.93 -16.20 -1.13
CA VAL A 22 -31.72 -14.74 -1.05
C VAL A 22 -30.57 -14.41 -0.10
N VAL A 23 -30.57 -15.00 1.10
CA VAL A 23 -29.49 -14.84 2.07
C VAL A 23 -28.15 -15.27 1.47
N SER A 24 -28.09 -16.45 0.84
CA SER A 24 -26.86 -16.94 0.20
C SER A 24 -26.36 -16.01 -0.90
N LEU A 25 -27.26 -15.45 -1.72
CA LEU A 25 -26.91 -14.50 -2.78
C LEU A 25 -26.33 -13.21 -2.21
N VAL A 26 -26.95 -12.67 -1.15
CA VAL A 26 -26.47 -11.45 -0.48
C VAL A 26 -25.11 -11.69 0.18
N PHE A 27 -24.93 -12.80 0.90
CA PHE A 27 -23.65 -13.16 1.51
C PHE A 27 -22.55 -13.36 0.46
N ASN A 28 -22.84 -14.04 -0.64
CA ASN A 28 -21.89 -14.23 -1.73
C ASN A 28 -21.46 -12.88 -2.33
N LYS A 29 -22.41 -11.97 -2.57
CA LYS A 29 -22.12 -10.62 -3.07
C LYS A 29 -21.25 -9.83 -2.09
N ALA A 30 -21.52 -9.92 -0.79
CA ALA A 30 -20.71 -9.28 0.24
C ALA A 30 -19.26 -9.82 0.26
N LEU A 31 -19.08 -11.14 0.19
CA LEU A 31 -17.76 -11.77 0.11
C LEU A 31 -16.99 -11.35 -1.14
N GLN A 32 -17.67 -11.22 -2.28
CA GLN A 32 -17.04 -10.75 -3.52
C GLN A 32 -16.56 -9.30 -3.42
N THR A 33 -17.27 -8.43 -2.71
CA THR A 33 -16.82 -7.05 -2.46
C THR A 33 -15.57 -7.03 -1.58
N LEU A 34 -15.52 -7.88 -0.56
CA LEU A 34 -14.36 -8.02 0.33
C LEU A 34 -13.12 -8.52 -0.39
N ASP A 35 -13.29 -9.43 -1.34
CA ASP A 35 -12.19 -10.01 -2.13
C ASP A 35 -11.52 -9.00 -3.09
N LYS A 36 -12.08 -7.79 -3.21
CA LYS A 36 -11.51 -6.65 -3.93
C LYS A 36 -10.73 -5.68 -3.03
N LEU A 37 -10.65 -5.94 -1.72
CA LEU A 37 -9.92 -5.13 -0.76
C LEU A 37 -8.62 -5.78 -0.35
N VAL A 38 -7.56 -4.98 -0.31
CA VAL A 38 -6.23 -5.38 0.12
C VAL A 38 -5.67 -4.40 1.13
N THR A 39 -4.76 -4.87 1.96
CA THR A 39 -3.97 -4.06 2.87
C THR A 39 -2.52 -4.10 2.40
N VAL A 40 -1.87 -2.95 2.41
CA VAL A 40 -0.42 -2.82 2.20
C VAL A 40 0.19 -2.39 3.53
N GLN A 41 1.27 -3.05 3.95
CA GLN A 41 1.98 -2.73 5.18
C GLN A 41 3.47 -2.60 4.87
N ILE A 42 4.15 -1.69 5.56
CA ILE A 42 5.60 -1.65 5.54
C ILE A 42 6.16 -2.82 6.38
N ASP A 43 7.19 -3.47 5.85
CA ASP A 43 8.01 -4.41 6.59
C ASP A 43 8.95 -3.59 7.50
N SER A 44 8.50 -3.37 8.75
CA SER A 44 9.17 -2.46 9.68
C SER A 44 10.51 -3.00 10.15
N ASP A 45 10.62 -4.32 10.28
CA ASP A 45 11.86 -4.99 10.65
C ASP A 45 12.90 -4.76 9.55
N TYR A 46 12.52 -4.99 8.28
CA TYR A 46 13.39 -4.71 7.14
C TYR A 46 13.78 -3.23 7.04
N LEU A 47 12.85 -2.30 7.30
CA LEU A 47 13.17 -0.86 7.30
C LEU A 47 14.22 -0.53 8.37
N ASN A 48 14.08 -1.06 9.58
CA ASN A 48 15.02 -0.83 10.67
C ASN A 48 16.39 -1.45 10.39
N GLU A 49 16.44 -2.62 9.76
CA GLU A 49 17.67 -3.24 9.29
C GLU A 49 18.39 -2.33 8.28
N GLN A 50 17.66 -1.81 7.28
CA GLN A 50 18.23 -0.90 6.27
C GLN A 50 18.71 0.43 6.86
N LEU A 51 17.99 0.99 7.83
CA LEU A 51 18.44 2.19 8.53
C LEU A 51 19.70 1.93 9.37
N THR A 52 19.80 0.75 9.98
CA THR A 52 20.96 0.36 10.79
C THR A 52 22.18 0.07 9.94
N GLU A 53 22.04 -0.72 8.88
CA GLU A 53 23.10 -1.07 7.93
C GLU A 53 23.75 0.18 7.34
N HIS A 54 22.94 1.18 6.99
CA HIS A 54 23.42 2.43 6.43
C HIS A 54 23.70 3.51 7.47
N LYS A 55 23.66 3.23 8.78
CA LYS A 55 23.91 4.20 9.87
C LYS A 55 23.05 5.47 9.73
N LEU A 56 21.76 5.29 9.45
CA LEU A 56 20.79 6.37 9.21
C LEU A 56 19.79 6.54 10.36
N ASN A 57 19.76 5.62 11.34
CA ASN A 57 18.78 5.62 12.45
C ASN A 57 18.67 6.98 13.16
N ASP A 58 19.79 7.64 13.43
CA ASP A 58 19.85 8.92 14.14
C ASP A 58 19.74 10.14 13.21
N LEU A 59 19.79 9.92 11.90
CA LEU A 59 19.85 10.99 10.89
C LEU A 59 18.53 11.21 10.18
N ILE A 60 17.74 10.15 9.98
CA ILE A 60 16.53 10.23 9.15
C ILE A 60 15.37 9.48 9.79
N THR A 61 14.16 9.89 9.44
CA THR A 61 12.95 9.12 9.71
C THR A 61 12.12 9.01 8.47
N ILE A 62 11.74 7.78 8.13
CA ILE A 62 10.97 7.46 6.93
C ILE A 62 9.66 6.83 7.38
N LYS A 63 8.54 7.38 6.93
CA LYS A 63 7.19 6.92 7.25
C LYS A 63 6.36 6.79 5.98
N PHE A 64 5.52 5.76 5.94
CA PHE A 64 4.54 5.56 4.89
C PHE A 64 3.14 5.59 5.52
N PRO A 65 2.42 6.72 5.45
CA PRO A 65 1.09 6.84 6.02
C PRO A 65 0.06 6.12 5.12
N LEU A 66 0.11 4.79 5.12
CA LEU A 66 -0.74 3.93 4.30
C LEU A 66 -2.16 3.87 4.89
N ALA A 67 -3.16 3.83 3.99
CA ALA A 67 -4.54 3.63 4.38
C ALA A 67 -4.75 2.20 4.92
N PRO A 68 -5.74 1.98 5.81
CA PRO A 68 -6.04 0.66 6.37
C PRO A 68 -6.34 -0.41 5.31
N SER A 69 -6.92 0.01 4.19
CA SER A 69 -7.24 -0.84 3.04
C SER A 69 -7.38 -0.03 1.76
N TYR A 70 -7.19 -0.71 0.64
CA TYR A 70 -7.33 -0.19 -0.71
C TYR A 70 -8.21 -1.13 -1.53
N LYS A 71 -9.04 -0.57 -2.42
CA LYS A 71 -9.54 -1.38 -3.54
C LYS A 71 -8.38 -1.64 -4.50
N LEU A 72 -8.38 -2.80 -5.15
CA LEU A 72 -7.31 -3.21 -6.06
C LEU A 72 -6.98 -2.17 -7.15
N GLU A 73 -7.98 -1.44 -7.64
CA GLU A 73 -7.84 -0.42 -8.71
C GLU A 73 -7.54 0.99 -8.17
N GLU A 74 -7.68 1.21 -6.87
CA GLU A 74 -7.54 2.53 -6.23
C GLU A 74 -6.14 2.73 -5.63
N LEU A 75 -5.33 1.68 -5.48
CA LEU A 75 -3.92 1.81 -5.09
C LEU A 75 -3.09 2.35 -6.26
N LYS A 76 -3.06 3.68 -6.40
CA LYS A 76 -2.31 4.38 -7.46
C LYS A 76 -0.99 4.95 -6.96
N THR A 77 -0.95 5.42 -5.72
CA THR A 77 0.22 6.09 -5.16
C THR A 77 0.58 5.55 -3.78
N LEU A 78 1.86 5.66 -3.42
CA LEU A 78 2.38 5.42 -2.09
C LEU A 78 2.82 6.75 -1.49
N PRO A 79 2.19 7.22 -0.40
CA PRO A 79 2.68 8.40 0.30
C PRO A 79 3.96 8.05 1.06
N ILE A 80 4.93 8.96 1.03
CA ILE A 80 6.17 8.86 1.80
C ILE A 80 6.41 10.18 2.52
N ILE A 81 6.85 10.08 3.77
CA ILE A 81 7.32 11.21 4.57
C ILE A 81 8.75 10.88 4.96
N ILE A 82 9.66 11.79 4.64
CA ILE A 82 11.08 11.67 5.01
C ILE A 82 11.45 12.92 5.79
N GLU A 83 12.02 12.73 6.97
CA GLU A 83 12.42 13.78 7.91
C GLU A 83 13.92 13.68 8.19
N ASN A 84 14.64 14.78 8.01
CA ASN A 84 16.06 14.91 8.39
C ASN A 84 16.14 15.30 9.86
N LYS A 85 16.53 14.33 10.71
CA LYS A 85 16.71 14.51 12.16
C LYS A 85 18.11 14.97 12.55
N SER A 86 19.04 15.00 11.61
CA SER A 86 20.40 15.43 11.90
C SER A 86 20.43 16.92 12.29
N GLN A 87 21.46 17.31 13.02
CA GLN A 87 21.68 18.71 13.41
C GLN A 87 22.54 19.48 12.42
N GLU A 88 23.40 18.78 11.67
CA GLU A 88 24.42 19.40 10.83
C GLU A 88 24.49 18.82 9.41
N SER A 89 23.90 17.65 9.17
CA SER A 89 24.00 16.97 7.88
C SER A 89 22.89 17.37 6.94
N ASN A 90 23.22 17.58 5.67
CA ASN A 90 22.22 17.67 4.61
C ASN A 90 21.96 16.27 4.06
N ILE A 91 20.69 16.00 3.72
CA ILE A 91 20.28 14.74 3.10
C ILE A 91 19.71 15.04 1.72
N ASP A 92 20.37 14.54 0.68
CA ASP A 92 19.85 14.57 -0.68
C ASP A 92 19.19 13.24 -1.03
N ILE A 93 17.98 13.29 -1.58
CA ILE A 93 17.28 12.12 -2.09
C ILE A 93 17.28 12.17 -3.60
N ASP A 94 17.83 11.15 -4.25
CA ASP A 94 17.87 11.06 -5.71
C ASP A 94 16.71 10.20 -6.24
N TRP A 95 15.76 10.87 -6.87
CA TRP A 95 14.57 10.25 -7.45
C TRP A 95 14.78 9.75 -8.88
N LYS A 96 15.84 10.16 -9.58
CA LYS A 96 16.05 9.77 -10.99
C LYS A 96 16.34 8.28 -11.12
N GLU A 97 17.16 7.77 -10.22
CA GLU A 97 17.56 6.36 -10.11
C GLU A 97 16.72 5.60 -9.06
N SER A 98 15.43 5.92 -9.00
CA SER A 98 14.49 5.25 -8.10
C SER A 98 13.64 4.22 -8.83
N TYR A 99 13.39 3.10 -8.17
CA TYR A 99 12.72 1.93 -8.75
C TYR A 99 11.69 1.32 -7.80
N ILE A 100 10.65 0.71 -8.36
CA ILE A 100 9.67 -0.10 -7.65
C ILE A 100 9.63 -1.50 -8.24
N SER A 101 9.68 -2.53 -7.40
CA SER A 101 9.52 -3.92 -7.84
C SER A 101 8.03 -4.27 -7.95
N ASP A 102 7.66 -5.05 -8.96
CA ASP A 102 6.28 -5.54 -9.16
C ASP A 102 6.21 -7.04 -8.86
N PHE A 103 6.42 -7.41 -7.59
CA PHE A 103 6.45 -8.77 -7.06
C PHE A 103 7.38 -9.72 -7.86
N ASP A 104 6.88 -10.30 -8.94
CA ASP A 104 7.54 -11.28 -9.82
C ASP A 104 8.12 -10.69 -11.13
N LYS A 105 7.86 -9.41 -11.45
CA LYS A 105 8.27 -8.77 -12.72
C LYS A 105 9.52 -7.87 -12.56
N PRO A 106 10.16 -7.49 -13.69
CA PRO A 106 11.24 -6.51 -13.68
C PRO A 106 10.81 -5.22 -12.98
N THR A 107 11.78 -4.58 -12.33
CA THR A 107 11.62 -3.31 -11.65
C THR A 107 11.17 -2.23 -12.63
N ARG A 108 10.22 -1.41 -12.19
CA ARG A 108 9.71 -0.24 -12.91
C ARG A 108 10.30 1.03 -12.32
N ARG A 109 10.21 2.15 -13.04
CA ARG A 109 10.72 3.43 -12.54
C ARG A 109 9.76 3.95 -11.47
N LEU A 110 10.31 4.41 -10.36
CA LEU A 110 9.56 5.12 -9.33
C LEU A 110 9.57 6.62 -9.66
N MET A 111 8.41 7.23 -9.68
CA MET A 111 8.22 8.64 -10.01
C MET A 111 7.49 9.37 -8.90
N ARG A 112 7.91 10.61 -8.65
CA ARG A 112 7.14 11.56 -7.82
C ARG A 112 5.94 12.04 -8.59
N VAL A 113 4.80 12.18 -7.91
CA VAL A 113 3.56 12.64 -8.51
C VAL A 113 2.84 13.62 -7.61
N ILE A 114 2.12 14.56 -8.22
CA ILE A 114 1.21 15.48 -7.53
C ILE A 114 -0.15 15.36 -8.22
N ALA A 115 -1.20 15.09 -7.43
CA ALA A 115 -2.56 14.91 -7.92
C ALA A 115 -2.68 13.94 -9.11
N GLY A 116 -1.89 12.86 -9.11
CA GLY A 116 -1.90 11.88 -10.19
C GLY A 116 -1.26 12.36 -11.50
N THR A 117 -0.42 13.40 -11.46
CA THR A 117 0.35 13.90 -12.61
C THR A 117 1.84 13.90 -12.31
N THR A 118 2.67 13.83 -13.36
CA THR A 118 4.13 13.95 -13.30
C THR A 118 4.61 15.41 -13.37
N ASN A 119 3.73 16.38 -13.16
CA ASN A 119 4.04 17.83 -13.18
C ASN A 119 4.79 18.28 -11.93
N VAL A 120 5.66 17.42 -11.40
CA VAL A 120 6.56 17.68 -10.29
C VAL A 120 7.96 17.30 -10.73
N SER A 121 8.96 18.08 -10.29
CA SER A 121 10.35 17.78 -10.63
C SER A 121 10.73 16.38 -10.13
N GLN A 122 11.40 15.63 -11.00
CA GLN A 122 12.02 14.35 -10.68
C GLN A 122 13.50 14.51 -10.30
N ASP A 123 13.98 15.74 -10.17
CA ASP A 123 15.30 16.03 -9.66
C ASP A 123 15.40 15.67 -8.17
N GLY A 124 16.62 15.48 -7.70
CA GLY A 124 16.86 15.19 -6.30
C GLY A 124 16.43 16.34 -5.40
N ILE A 125 15.98 16.00 -4.19
CA ILE A 125 15.59 16.98 -3.18
C ILE A 125 16.68 17.01 -2.11
N LYS A 126 17.24 18.19 -1.87
CA LYS A 126 18.12 18.46 -0.74
C LYS A 126 17.30 18.87 0.48
N MET A 127 17.51 18.19 1.60
CA MET A 127 16.91 18.51 2.89
C MET A 127 17.99 19.02 3.84
N LEU A 128 17.76 20.22 4.37
CA LEU A 128 18.57 20.78 5.46
C LEU A 128 18.26 20.07 6.79
N PRO A 129 19.13 20.21 7.81
CA PRO A 129 18.84 19.76 9.17
C PRO A 129 17.45 20.21 9.66
N GLY A 130 16.66 19.26 10.18
CA GLY A 130 15.30 19.51 10.69
C GLY A 130 14.19 19.60 9.64
N GLU A 131 14.49 19.55 8.34
CA GLU A 131 13.47 19.59 7.30
C GLU A 131 12.77 18.25 7.09
N ALA A 132 11.51 18.30 6.64
CA ALA A 132 10.74 17.14 6.27
C ALA A 132 10.06 17.34 4.91
N ILE A 133 10.07 16.31 4.08
CA ILE A 133 9.37 16.27 2.80
C ILE A 133 8.19 15.31 2.85
N LYS A 134 7.17 15.59 2.04
CA LYS A 134 5.98 14.77 1.90
C LYS A 134 5.73 14.59 0.43
N GLU A 135 5.84 13.35 -0.04
CA GLU A 135 5.76 13.03 -1.46
C GLU A 135 4.73 11.94 -1.70
N GLN A 136 4.19 11.90 -2.91
CA GLN A 136 3.44 10.76 -3.41
C GLN A 136 4.24 10.10 -4.52
N LEU A 137 4.33 8.77 -4.46
CA LEU A 137 5.13 8.00 -5.39
C LEU A 137 4.24 7.08 -6.23
N SER A 138 4.52 6.99 -7.52
CA SER A 138 3.87 6.10 -8.47
C SER A 138 4.91 5.41 -9.35
N ASN A 139 4.46 4.47 -10.19
CA ASN A 139 5.26 4.01 -11.33
C ASN A 139 5.14 5.01 -12.52
N GLU A 140 5.81 4.72 -13.63
CA GLU A 140 5.78 5.53 -14.85
C GLU A 140 4.40 5.71 -15.50
N ASN A 141 3.43 4.85 -15.17
CA ASN A 141 2.06 4.93 -15.66
C ASN A 141 1.11 5.47 -14.59
N VAL A 142 1.22 6.78 -14.31
CA VAL A 142 0.54 7.45 -13.18
C VAL A 142 -1.00 7.41 -13.25
N ALA A 143 -1.58 7.30 -14.44
CA ALA A 143 -3.03 7.22 -14.59
C ALA A 143 -3.60 5.85 -14.12
N ALA A 144 -2.79 4.79 -14.24
CA ALA A 144 -3.16 3.43 -13.93
C ALA A 144 -2.89 3.08 -12.45
N PRO A 145 -3.47 1.97 -11.96
CA PRO A 145 -3.08 1.42 -10.66
C PRO A 145 -1.58 1.10 -10.60
N LEU A 146 -1.00 1.21 -9.41
CA LEU A 146 0.43 1.00 -9.19
C LEU A 146 0.88 -0.42 -9.58
N PHE A 147 -0.02 -1.38 -9.38
CA PHE A 147 0.14 -2.78 -9.76
C PHE A 147 -1.06 -3.22 -10.58
N ASP A 148 -0.87 -4.25 -11.41
CA ASP A 148 -2.01 -4.91 -12.05
C ASP A 148 -2.97 -5.44 -10.96
N PRO A 149 -4.28 -5.12 -11.01
CA PRO A 149 -5.24 -5.54 -9.98
C PRO A 149 -5.27 -7.06 -9.75
N GLY A 150 -5.16 -7.84 -10.82
CA GLY A 150 -5.15 -9.31 -10.75
C GLY A 150 -3.89 -9.83 -10.06
N LYS A 151 -2.74 -9.23 -10.31
CA LYS A 151 -1.49 -9.55 -9.61
C LYS A 151 -1.51 -9.12 -8.16
N LEU A 152 -1.94 -7.90 -7.86
CA LEU A 152 -2.01 -7.40 -6.48
C LEU A 152 -2.91 -8.30 -5.64
N LYS A 153 -4.01 -8.79 -6.21
CA LYS A 153 -4.87 -9.79 -5.57
C LYS A 153 -4.13 -11.11 -5.27
N LYS A 154 -3.42 -11.67 -6.25
CA LYS A 154 -2.64 -12.91 -6.07
C LYS A 154 -1.53 -12.74 -5.03
N ALA A 155 -0.81 -11.62 -5.09
CA ALA A 155 0.22 -11.26 -4.13
C ALA A 155 -0.36 -11.14 -2.71
N ALA A 156 -1.50 -10.46 -2.56
CA ALA A 156 -2.19 -10.31 -1.29
C ALA A 156 -2.68 -11.64 -0.69
N GLN A 157 -3.05 -12.61 -1.53
CA GLN A 157 -3.44 -13.96 -1.09
C GLN A 157 -2.25 -14.76 -0.56
N LYS A 158 -1.06 -14.56 -1.13
CA LYS A 158 0.18 -15.23 -0.72
C LYS A 158 0.94 -14.53 0.39
N GLY A 159 0.64 -13.24 0.63
CA GLY A 159 1.48 -12.40 1.50
C GLY A 159 2.78 -11.97 0.82
N ASP A 160 2.77 -11.83 -0.50
CA ASP A 160 3.97 -11.48 -1.27
C ASP A 160 4.41 -10.05 -1.01
N ARG A 161 5.69 -9.81 -1.29
CA ARG A 161 6.37 -8.55 -1.00
C ARG A 161 6.74 -7.81 -2.26
N PHE A 162 6.70 -6.48 -2.17
CA PHE A 162 7.29 -5.59 -3.13
C PHE A 162 8.19 -4.58 -2.41
N SER A 163 8.99 -3.82 -3.15
CA SER A 163 9.91 -2.87 -2.57
C SER A 163 10.06 -1.64 -3.44
N ILE A 164 10.32 -0.51 -2.80
CA ILE A 164 10.84 0.68 -3.48
C ILE A 164 12.31 0.82 -3.13
N ARG A 165 13.07 1.42 -4.05
CA ARG A 165 14.50 1.69 -3.89
C ARG A 165 14.79 3.09 -4.41
N PHE A 166 15.60 3.82 -3.68
CA PHE A 166 16.07 5.16 -4.03
C PHE A 166 17.45 5.41 -3.42
N ILE A 167 18.18 6.40 -3.91
CA ILE A 167 19.51 6.73 -3.38
C ILE A 167 19.39 7.89 -2.40
N LEU A 168 20.04 7.74 -1.24
CA LEU A 168 20.21 8.78 -0.25
C LEU A 168 21.67 9.21 -0.22
N LYS A 169 21.93 10.51 -0.25
CA LYS A 169 23.26 11.09 -0.05
C LYS A 169 23.25 11.92 1.21
N VAL A 170 24.11 11.57 2.16
CA VAL A 170 24.30 12.33 3.40
C VAL A 170 25.58 13.13 3.24
N SER A 171 25.50 14.45 3.38
CA SER A 171 26.67 15.34 3.34
C SER A 171 26.80 16.10 4.64
N GLU A 172 27.99 16.05 5.22
CA GLU A 172 28.36 16.83 6.41
C GLU A 172 29.21 18.03 5.98
N PRO A 173 29.20 19.13 6.75
CA PRO A 173 30.08 20.27 6.48
C PRO A 173 31.55 19.84 6.40
N GLY A 174 32.19 20.07 5.24
CA GLY A 174 33.60 19.74 5.03
C GLY A 174 33.90 18.28 4.67
N SER A 175 32.90 17.44 4.45
CA SER A 175 33.05 16.04 4.02
C SER A 175 32.59 15.84 2.57
N SER A 176 33.16 14.84 1.88
CA SER A 176 32.76 14.46 0.51
C SER A 176 31.37 13.81 0.41
N GLY A 177 30.71 13.60 1.55
CA GLY A 177 29.40 12.98 1.63
C GLY A 177 29.42 11.49 1.30
N ARG A 178 28.42 10.75 1.78
CA ARG A 178 28.26 9.32 1.51
C ARG A 178 26.93 9.05 0.84
N SER A 179 26.96 8.24 -0.22
CA SER A 179 25.76 7.77 -0.91
C SER A 179 25.42 6.35 -0.44
N CYS A 180 24.14 6.06 -0.26
CA CYS A 180 23.66 4.71 0.05
C CYS A 180 22.38 4.41 -0.76
N LEU A 181 22.24 3.14 -1.13
CA LEU A 181 21.08 2.65 -1.88
C LEU A 181 20.04 2.15 -0.88
N PHE A 182 19.02 2.96 -0.62
CA PHE A 182 18.03 2.66 0.39
C PHE A 182 16.86 1.86 -0.19
N ARG A 183 16.46 0.77 0.46
CA ARG A 183 15.32 -0.06 0.05
C ARG A 183 14.27 -0.12 1.15
N CYS A 184 13.01 0.14 0.79
CA CYS A 184 11.88 -0.11 1.70
C CYS A 184 11.07 -1.28 1.15
N GLN A 185 10.70 -2.22 2.02
CA GLN A 185 9.92 -3.39 1.64
C GLN A 185 8.50 -3.29 2.20
N PHE A 186 7.55 -3.80 1.42
CA PHE A 186 6.13 -3.78 1.72
C PHE A 186 5.55 -5.17 1.53
N ILE A 187 4.51 -5.47 2.30
CA ILE A 187 3.80 -6.73 2.27
C ILE A 187 2.37 -6.44 1.83
N ALA A 188 1.93 -7.07 0.74
CA ALA A 188 0.52 -7.06 0.34
C ALA A 188 -0.21 -8.20 1.07
N LYS A 189 -1.34 -7.90 1.70
CA LYS A 189 -2.16 -8.88 2.44
C LYS A 189 -3.63 -8.75 2.06
N LYS A 190 -4.33 -9.88 2.03
CA LYS A 190 -5.79 -9.88 1.97
C LYS A 190 -6.36 -9.20 3.21
N LEU A 191 -7.36 -8.36 3.05
CA LEU A 191 -8.06 -7.77 4.18
C LEU A 191 -8.90 -8.87 4.88
N PRO A 192 -8.67 -9.16 6.18
CA PRO A 192 -9.49 -10.12 6.91
C PRO A 192 -10.94 -9.63 7.00
N TRP A 193 -11.90 -10.54 6.83
CA TRP A 193 -13.33 -10.19 6.79
C TRP A 193 -13.82 -9.48 8.05
N GLN A 194 -13.31 -9.84 9.24
CA GLN A 194 -13.64 -9.20 10.51
C GLN A 194 -13.24 -7.71 10.50
N LYS A 195 -12.02 -7.42 10.03
CA LYS A 195 -11.50 -6.07 9.92
C LYS A 195 -12.27 -5.26 8.88
N ALA A 196 -12.63 -5.90 7.78
CA ALA A 196 -13.41 -5.27 6.72
C ALA A 196 -14.84 -4.95 7.14
N LEU A 197 -15.47 -5.80 7.95
CA LEU A 197 -16.78 -5.55 8.53
C LEU A 197 -16.73 -4.33 9.47
N ASN A 198 -15.72 -4.25 10.33
CA ASN A 198 -15.54 -3.09 11.21
C ASN A 198 -15.39 -1.80 10.41
N LEU A 199 -14.53 -1.80 9.38
CA LEU A 199 -14.34 -0.64 8.50
C LEU A 199 -15.61 -0.25 7.73
N ALA A 200 -16.50 -1.20 7.42
CA ALA A 200 -17.77 -0.94 6.75
C ALA A 200 -18.85 -0.36 7.69
N LEU A 201 -18.71 -0.60 8.99
CA LEU A 201 -19.64 -0.14 10.03
C LEU A 201 -19.20 1.17 10.69
N GLU A 202 -17.96 1.60 10.47
CA GLU A 202 -17.48 2.92 10.90
C GLU A 202 -18.23 4.04 10.15
N PRO A 203 -18.86 5.00 10.85
CA PRO A 203 -19.47 6.15 10.20
C PRO A 203 -18.40 6.99 9.51
N LYS A 204 -18.64 7.33 8.24
CA LYS A 204 -17.77 8.19 7.44
C LYS A 204 -17.98 9.67 7.74
#